data_AF-A0A6G9XMR9-F1
#
_entry.id   AF-A0A6G9XMR9-F1
#
_cell.length_a   1.000
_cell.length_b   1.000
_cell.length_c   1.000
_cell.angle_alpha   90.00
_cell.angle_beta   90.00
_cell.angle_gamma   90.00
#
_symmetry.space_group_name_H-M   'P 1'
#
loop_
_entity.id
_entity.type
_entity.pdbx_description
1 polymer ?
#
loop_
_entity_poly.entity_id
_entity_poly.type
_entity_poly.pdbx_seq_one_letter_code
_entity_poly.pdbx_strand_id
1 'polypeptide(L)'
;MFNRTAAFVGAVSVVGAALLLAGCTGATGPHSNTTVAATGTTESVPAAPATLSPAIIGQAEKHHAAVLTRVLAGTTLDERQWIVLNQTLAATEPVERAAHITRVAGLTRWAPADVEASLQALLDSGLLQVISDGTIEPSAAGKNLADKVRAESGAIVAAAYGAVTPEDLAAAARVLTTITARMAEELAHG
;
A
#
# COMPACT_ATOMS: atom_id res chain seq x y z
N MET A 1 -6.71 -1.54 -44.17
CA MET A 1 -5.98 -0.36 -43.68
C MET A 1 -6.81 0.26 -42.55
N PHE A 2 -6.66 -0.21 -41.31
CA PHE A 2 -7.26 0.42 -40.13
C PHE A 2 -6.23 0.37 -39.00
N ASN A 3 -5.71 1.56 -38.71
CA ASN A 3 -4.70 1.84 -37.71
C ASN A 3 -5.42 2.08 -36.37
N ARG A 4 -5.20 1.25 -35.36
CA ARG A 4 -5.56 1.56 -33.97
C ARG A 4 -4.34 1.35 -33.08
N THR A 5 -3.55 2.39 -32.99
CA THR A 5 -2.54 2.59 -31.95
C THR A 5 -3.28 2.67 -30.61
N ALA A 6 -3.28 1.57 -29.86
CA ALA A 6 -3.71 1.58 -28.47
C ALA A 6 -2.57 2.16 -27.63
N ALA A 7 -2.70 3.43 -27.24
CA ALA A 7 -1.84 4.04 -26.24
C ALA A 7 -2.11 3.36 -24.89
N PHE A 8 -1.18 2.49 -24.48
CA PHE A 8 -1.13 1.94 -23.13
C PHE A 8 -0.74 3.08 -22.17
N VAL A 9 -1.75 3.72 -21.56
CA VAL A 9 -1.51 4.62 -20.42
C VAL A 9 -1.45 3.73 -19.19
N GLY A 10 -0.24 3.26 -18.87
CA GLY A 10 0.04 2.54 -17.65
C GLY A 10 -0.10 3.47 -16.45
N ALA A 11 -1.18 3.35 -15.69
CA ALA A 11 -1.28 3.90 -14.36
C ALA A 11 -0.28 3.14 -13.47
N VAL A 12 0.89 3.73 -13.23
CA VAL A 12 1.89 3.19 -12.30
C VAL A 12 1.35 3.38 -10.89
N SER A 13 0.69 2.35 -10.38
CA SER A 13 0.14 2.31 -9.03
C SER A 13 1.29 2.12 -8.04
N VAL A 14 1.47 3.08 -7.13
CA VAL A 14 2.53 3.08 -6.12
C VAL A 14 2.19 2.03 -5.06
N VAL A 15 2.75 0.81 -5.21
CA VAL A 15 2.43 -0.39 -4.42
C VAL A 15 2.76 -0.26 -2.93
N GLY A 16 3.52 0.75 -2.51
CA GLY A 16 3.78 0.98 -1.08
C GLY A 16 2.76 1.87 -0.35
N ALA A 17 2.00 2.72 -1.06
CA ALA A 17 1.23 3.80 -0.42
C ALA A 17 -0.30 3.65 -0.51
N ALA A 18 -0.79 2.74 -1.36
CA ALA A 18 -2.23 2.56 -1.56
C ALA A 18 -2.92 1.70 -0.48
N LEU A 19 -2.19 1.16 0.51
CA LEU A 19 -2.78 0.20 1.44
C LEU A 19 -3.64 0.84 2.55
N LEU A 20 -3.59 2.16 2.77
CA LEU A 20 -4.07 2.77 4.03
C LEU A 20 -4.77 4.14 3.93
N LEU A 21 -5.07 4.67 2.74
CA LEU A 21 -5.68 6.00 2.63
C LEU A 21 -7.21 5.94 2.63
N ALA A 22 -7.80 6.03 3.83
CA ALA A 22 -9.15 6.58 4.02
C ALA A 22 -9.26 7.26 5.40
N GLY A 23 -9.43 8.59 5.41
CA GLY A 23 -10.04 9.34 6.51
C GLY A 23 -9.18 10.39 7.19
N CYS A 24 -9.24 11.65 6.72
CA CYS A 24 -8.83 12.82 7.50
C CYS A 24 -9.95 13.88 7.47
N THR A 25 -10.72 14.01 8.55
CA THR A 25 -11.51 15.21 8.85
C THR A 25 -11.34 15.60 10.33
N GLY A 26 -10.52 16.63 10.53
CA GLY A 26 -10.64 17.74 11.50
C GLY A 26 -10.90 17.46 12.99
N ALA A 27 -9.95 17.90 13.82
CA ALA A 27 -10.26 18.68 15.03
C ALA A 27 -9.03 19.51 15.46
N THR A 28 -9.18 20.82 15.44
CA THR A 28 -8.23 21.83 15.91
C THR A 28 -8.42 22.06 17.42
N GLY A 29 -7.36 21.99 18.21
CA GLY A 29 -7.36 22.40 19.62
C GLY A 29 -6.01 23.04 19.98
N PRO A 30 -5.97 24.25 20.58
CA PRO A 30 -4.71 24.88 20.95
C PRO A 30 -4.30 24.45 22.37
N HIS A 31 -3.06 23.97 22.51
CA HIS A 31 -2.40 23.88 23.82
C HIS A 31 -1.14 24.74 23.81
N SER A 32 -1.24 25.89 24.46
CA SER A 32 -0.10 26.72 24.85
C SER A 32 0.60 26.08 26.05
N ASN A 33 1.93 25.92 26.01
CA ASN A 33 2.71 25.99 27.24
C ASN A 33 4.18 26.40 27.04
N THR A 34 4.48 27.56 27.61
CA THR A 34 5.62 27.96 28.46
C THR A 34 7.00 27.34 28.21
N THR A 35 7.89 28.22 27.74
CA THR A 35 9.35 28.13 27.66
C THR A 35 10.01 27.94 29.02
N VAL A 36 10.88 26.92 29.14
CA VAL A 36 11.96 26.85 30.14
C VAL A 36 13.28 26.72 29.39
N ALA A 37 14.18 27.69 29.60
CA ALA A 37 15.51 27.72 29.02
C ALA A 37 16.42 26.70 29.72
N ALA A 38 17.02 25.78 28.93
CA ALA A 38 18.15 24.97 29.35
C ALA A 38 19.32 25.26 28.41
N THR A 39 20.31 25.96 28.94
CA THR A 39 21.57 26.30 28.28
C THR A 39 22.44 25.06 28.21
N GLY A 40 22.59 24.51 27.01
CA GLY A 40 23.47 23.38 26.72
C GLY A 40 23.72 23.30 25.22
N THR A 41 24.65 24.10 24.71
CA THR A 41 25.06 24.07 23.30
C THR A 41 25.94 22.84 23.07
N THR A 42 25.33 21.67 22.90
CA THR A 42 25.89 20.67 21.99
C THR A 42 25.62 21.16 20.58
N GLU A 43 26.64 21.75 19.96
CA GLU A 43 26.62 22.09 18.55
C GLU A 43 26.41 20.80 17.75
N SER A 44 25.17 20.58 17.32
CA SER A 44 24.80 19.47 16.47
C SER A 44 25.54 19.65 15.16
N VAL A 45 26.61 18.88 14.95
CA VAL A 45 27.28 18.78 13.66
C VAL A 45 26.20 18.53 12.61
N PRO A 46 26.08 19.35 11.55
CA PRO A 46 25.06 19.15 10.53
C PRO A 46 25.33 17.78 9.90
N ALA A 47 24.44 16.83 10.17
CA ALA A 47 24.46 15.54 9.51
C ALA A 47 24.34 15.81 8.00
N ALA A 48 25.25 15.26 7.21
CA ALA A 48 25.15 15.34 5.76
C ALA A 48 23.75 14.87 5.33
N PRO A 49 23.12 15.53 4.34
CA PRO A 49 21.75 15.19 3.94
C PRO A 49 21.69 13.71 3.56
N ALA A 50 20.85 12.96 4.25
CA ALA A 50 20.66 11.54 3.98
C ALA A 50 20.09 11.38 2.57
N THR A 51 20.74 10.56 1.75
CA THR A 51 20.23 10.19 0.42
C THR A 51 19.38 8.93 0.54
N LEU A 52 18.24 8.87 -0.17
CA LEU A 52 17.41 7.67 -0.22
C LEU A 52 18.25 6.46 -0.67
N SER A 53 18.17 5.36 0.09
CA SER A 53 18.91 4.13 -0.18
C SER A 53 18.00 2.91 -0.03
N PRO A 54 18.35 1.74 -0.61
CA PRO A 54 17.58 0.51 -0.41
C PRO A 54 17.40 0.13 1.06
N ALA A 55 18.37 0.45 1.93
CA ALA A 55 18.25 0.21 3.37
C ALA A 55 17.14 1.04 4.01
N ILE A 56 17.02 2.32 3.64
CA ILE A 56 15.94 3.20 4.14
C ILE A 56 14.58 2.70 3.66
N ILE A 57 14.48 2.32 2.38
CA ILE A 57 13.25 1.77 1.80
C ILE A 57 12.84 0.48 2.52
N GLY A 58 13.77 -0.46 2.69
CA GLY A 58 13.52 -1.73 3.37
C GLY A 58 13.12 -1.54 4.84
N GLN A 59 13.75 -0.61 5.56
CA GLN A 59 13.33 -0.29 6.94
C GLN A 59 11.92 0.28 7.00
N ALA A 60 11.57 1.20 6.10
CA ALA A 60 10.22 1.74 6.02
C ALA A 60 9.20 0.63 5.71
N GLU A 61 9.48 -0.23 4.74
CA GLU A 61 8.64 -1.38 4.40
C GLU A 61 8.46 -2.31 5.60
N LYS A 62 9.53 -2.64 6.34
CA LYS A 62 9.42 -3.51 7.53
C LYS A 62 8.55 -2.91 8.63
N HIS A 63 8.55 -1.61 8.82
CA HIS A 63 7.65 -0.97 9.78
C HIS A 63 6.20 -0.99 9.30
N HIS A 64 5.94 -0.81 8.00
CA HIS A 64 4.60 -1.02 7.44
C HIS A 64 4.12 -2.46 7.62
N ALA A 65 4.97 -3.44 7.32
CA ALA A 65 4.67 -4.85 7.49
C ALA A 65 4.42 -5.22 8.96
N ALA A 66 5.16 -4.61 9.91
CA ALA A 66 4.94 -4.81 11.34
C ALA A 66 3.58 -4.27 11.81
N VAL A 67 3.18 -3.09 11.32
CA VAL A 67 1.84 -2.53 11.60
C VAL A 67 0.77 -3.45 11.03
N LEU A 68 0.92 -3.90 9.78
CA LEU A 68 -0.02 -4.81 9.14
C LEU A 68 -0.13 -6.13 9.89
N THR A 69 1.01 -6.76 10.21
CA THR A 69 1.07 -8.02 10.98
C THR A 69 0.34 -7.89 12.31
N ARG A 70 0.53 -6.77 13.02
CA ARG A 70 -0.14 -6.51 14.29
C ARG A 70 -1.67 -6.47 14.14
N VAL A 71 -2.20 -5.82 13.12
CA VAL A 71 -3.66 -5.72 12.93
C VAL A 71 -4.25 -7.01 12.36
N LEU A 72 -3.51 -7.75 11.54
CA LEU A 72 -3.97 -9.03 10.99
C LEU A 72 -3.96 -10.16 12.03
N ALA A 73 -3.16 -10.07 13.09
CA ALA A 73 -3.09 -11.10 14.14
C ALA A 73 -4.45 -11.41 14.81
N GLY A 74 -5.42 -10.49 14.73
CA GLY A 74 -6.80 -10.69 15.20
C GLY A 74 -7.77 -11.23 14.15
N THR A 75 -7.28 -11.64 12.98
CA THR A 75 -8.08 -12.05 11.81
C THR A 75 -7.65 -13.43 11.31
N THR A 76 -8.37 -13.97 10.33
CA THR A 76 -7.96 -15.19 9.60
C THR A 76 -7.03 -14.89 8.43
N LEU A 77 -6.68 -13.62 8.19
CA LEU A 77 -5.91 -13.21 7.02
C LEU A 77 -4.42 -13.22 7.29
N ASP A 78 -3.66 -13.68 6.29
CA ASP A 78 -2.24 -13.35 6.17
C ASP A 78 -2.01 -12.11 5.28
N GLU A 79 -0.76 -11.66 5.18
CA GLU A 79 -0.37 -10.51 4.36
C GLU A 79 -0.72 -10.69 2.87
N ARG A 80 -0.58 -11.90 2.32
CA ARG A 80 -0.84 -12.15 0.90
C ARG A 80 -2.33 -12.06 0.60
N GLN A 81 -3.15 -12.69 1.44
CA GLN A 81 -4.61 -12.62 1.35
C GLN A 81 -5.10 -11.17 1.56
N TRP A 82 -4.51 -10.45 2.51
CA TRP A 82 -4.81 -9.02 2.70
C TRP A 82 -4.52 -8.20 1.43
N ILE A 83 -3.36 -8.42 0.80
CA ILE A 83 -2.99 -7.72 -0.44
C ILE A 83 -3.95 -8.09 -1.57
N VAL A 84 -4.26 -9.38 -1.78
CA VAL A 84 -5.20 -9.81 -2.83
C VAL A 84 -6.59 -9.18 -2.64
N LEU A 85 -7.12 -9.20 -1.41
CA LEU A 85 -8.40 -8.58 -1.06
C LEU A 85 -8.39 -7.06 -1.34
N ASN A 86 -7.34 -6.35 -0.94
CA ASN A 86 -7.22 -4.91 -1.17
C ASN A 86 -7.15 -4.55 -2.65
N GLN A 87 -6.46 -5.37 -3.45
CA GLN A 87 -6.40 -5.15 -4.89
C GLN A 87 -7.76 -5.38 -5.57
N THR A 88 -8.60 -6.28 -5.05
CA THR A 88 -9.99 -6.43 -5.52
C THR A 88 -10.86 -5.25 -5.06
N LEU A 89 -10.69 -4.77 -3.81
CA LEU A 89 -11.41 -3.60 -3.28
C LEU A 89 -11.06 -2.29 -4.00
N ALA A 90 -9.85 -2.18 -4.55
CA ALA A 90 -9.40 -1.01 -5.30
C ALA A 90 -9.98 -0.96 -6.73
N ALA A 91 -10.52 -2.08 -7.23
CA ALA A 91 -11.18 -2.10 -8.53
C ALA A 91 -12.57 -1.45 -8.43
N THR A 92 -12.93 -0.63 -9.43
CA THR A 92 -14.26 0.01 -9.49
C THR A 92 -15.34 -0.94 -9.99
N GLU A 93 -14.94 -2.05 -10.62
CA GLU A 93 -15.82 -3.06 -11.20
C GLU A 93 -15.33 -4.46 -10.78
N PRO A 94 -16.21 -5.48 -10.79
CA PRO A 94 -15.82 -6.87 -10.62
C PRO A 94 -14.65 -7.26 -11.54
N VAL A 95 -13.69 -8.01 -11.01
CA VAL A 95 -12.43 -8.32 -11.71
C VAL A 95 -12.46 -9.71 -12.32
N GLU A 96 -11.95 -9.84 -13.54
CA GLU A 96 -11.66 -11.14 -14.13
C GLU A 96 -10.51 -11.82 -13.37
N ARG A 97 -10.66 -13.11 -13.03
CA ARG A 97 -9.76 -13.87 -12.16
C ARG A 97 -8.32 -13.89 -12.66
N ALA A 98 -8.09 -14.27 -13.92
CA ALA A 98 -6.74 -14.43 -14.47
C ALA A 98 -6.01 -13.08 -14.60
N ALA A 99 -6.73 -12.03 -15.00
CA ALA A 99 -6.24 -10.67 -15.07
C ALA A 99 -5.89 -10.14 -13.67
N HIS A 100 -6.69 -10.46 -12.65
CA HIS A 100 -6.39 -10.10 -11.27
C HIS A 100 -5.14 -10.80 -10.75
N ILE A 101 -5.01 -12.11 -10.97
CA ILE A 101 -3.81 -12.88 -10.60
C ILE A 101 -2.57 -12.28 -11.27
N THR A 102 -2.63 -12.02 -12.58
CA THR A 102 -1.54 -11.43 -13.36
C THR A 102 -1.15 -10.05 -12.81
N ARG A 103 -2.14 -9.21 -12.50
CA ARG A 103 -1.92 -7.88 -11.92
C ARG A 103 -1.20 -7.98 -10.58
N VAL A 104 -1.72 -8.76 -9.64
CA VAL A 104 -1.13 -8.88 -8.29
C VAL A 104 0.26 -9.51 -8.35
N ALA A 105 0.48 -10.53 -9.18
CA ALA A 105 1.80 -11.10 -9.40
C ALA A 105 2.79 -10.07 -9.95
N GLY A 106 2.37 -9.20 -10.87
CA GLY A 106 3.19 -8.10 -11.38
C GLY A 106 3.55 -7.06 -10.32
N LEU A 107 2.63 -6.73 -9.42
CA LEU A 107 2.85 -5.77 -8.33
C LEU A 107 3.75 -6.30 -7.23
N THR A 108 3.62 -7.59 -6.90
CA THR A 108 4.27 -8.22 -5.73
C THR A 108 5.50 -9.05 -6.07
N ARG A 109 5.67 -9.42 -7.35
CA ARG A 109 6.67 -10.38 -7.83
C ARG A 109 6.52 -11.78 -7.23
N TRP A 110 5.35 -12.11 -6.67
CA TRP A 110 5.03 -13.48 -6.27
C TRP A 110 4.75 -14.37 -7.47
N ALA A 111 4.91 -15.68 -7.28
CA ALA A 111 4.48 -16.66 -8.28
C ALA A 111 2.96 -16.56 -8.49
N PRO A 112 2.45 -16.64 -9.74
CA PRO A 112 1.00 -16.62 -10.00
C PRO A 112 0.21 -17.66 -9.21
N ALA A 113 0.79 -18.84 -8.97
CA ALA A 113 0.18 -19.91 -8.18
C ALA A 113 -0.04 -19.52 -6.71
N ASP A 114 0.87 -18.73 -6.11
CA ASP A 114 0.72 -18.25 -4.73
C ASP A 114 -0.40 -17.20 -4.61
N VAL A 115 -0.53 -16.36 -5.64
CA VAL A 115 -1.61 -15.38 -5.75
C VAL A 115 -2.95 -16.10 -5.92
N GLU A 116 -3.00 -17.12 -6.77
CA GLU A 116 -4.18 -17.95 -6.98
C GLU A 116 -4.59 -18.68 -5.69
N ALA A 117 -3.65 -19.25 -4.95
CA ALA A 117 -3.91 -19.90 -3.66
C ALA A 117 -4.50 -18.91 -2.64
N SER A 118 -3.95 -17.69 -2.57
CA SER A 118 -4.46 -16.62 -1.70
C SER A 118 -5.87 -16.17 -2.11
N LEU A 119 -6.11 -16.04 -3.42
CA LEU A 119 -7.43 -15.72 -3.98
C LEU A 119 -8.46 -16.79 -3.65
N GLN A 120 -8.10 -18.07 -3.79
CA GLN A 120 -8.99 -19.18 -3.50
C GLN A 120 -9.33 -19.24 -2.00
N ALA A 121 -8.35 -19.03 -1.11
CA ALA A 121 -8.60 -18.95 0.33
C ALA A 121 -9.57 -17.82 0.72
N LEU A 122 -9.52 -16.68 0.02
CA LEU A 122 -10.46 -15.57 0.22
C LEU A 122 -11.89 -15.90 -0.26
N LEU A 123 -12.01 -16.68 -1.34
CA LEU A 123 -13.31 -17.18 -1.81
C LEU A 123 -13.89 -18.21 -0.84
N ASP A 124 -13.05 -19.16 -0.40
CA ASP A 124 -13.46 -20.23 0.53
C ASP A 124 -13.88 -19.66 1.90
N SER A 125 -13.26 -18.57 2.34
CA SER A 125 -13.65 -17.82 3.55
C SER A 125 -14.83 -16.86 3.36
N GLY A 126 -15.35 -16.73 2.14
CA GLY A 126 -16.47 -15.85 1.83
C GLY A 126 -16.15 -14.36 1.90
N LEU A 127 -14.87 -13.97 1.90
CA LEU A 127 -14.43 -12.57 1.85
C LEU A 127 -14.42 -12.01 0.42
N LEU A 128 -14.25 -12.89 -0.56
CA LEU A 128 -14.55 -12.64 -1.96
C LEU A 128 -15.73 -13.51 -2.40
N GLN A 129 -16.39 -13.11 -3.49
CA GLN A 129 -17.44 -13.89 -4.11
C GLN A 129 -17.30 -13.87 -5.64
N VAL A 130 -17.72 -14.96 -6.29
CA VAL A 130 -17.86 -15.03 -7.74
C VAL A 130 -19.27 -14.59 -8.10
N ILE A 131 -19.40 -13.68 -9.06
CA ILE A 131 -20.70 -13.24 -9.59
C ILE A 131 -21.03 -13.97 -10.91
N SER A 132 -22.22 -13.71 -11.47
CA SER A 132 -22.84 -14.53 -12.51
C SER A 132 -22.04 -14.75 -13.80
N ASP A 133 -21.07 -13.88 -14.10
CA ASP A 133 -20.20 -13.96 -15.28
C ASP A 133 -18.82 -14.59 -14.99
N GLY A 134 -18.60 -15.07 -13.77
CA GLY A 134 -17.31 -15.63 -13.34
C GLY A 134 -16.29 -14.59 -12.87
N THR A 135 -16.63 -13.30 -12.87
CA THR A 135 -15.80 -12.26 -12.25
C THR A 135 -15.91 -12.30 -10.74
N ILE A 136 -14.94 -11.67 -10.07
CA ILE A 136 -14.76 -11.71 -8.63
C ILE A 136 -14.94 -10.31 -8.06
N GLU A 137 -15.67 -10.21 -6.95
CA GLU A 137 -15.80 -8.97 -6.19
C GLU A 137 -15.66 -9.22 -4.68
N PRO A 138 -15.38 -8.17 -3.88
CA PRO A 138 -15.41 -8.27 -2.43
C PRO A 138 -16.84 -8.46 -1.93
N SER A 139 -17.05 -9.46 -1.08
CA SER A 139 -18.33 -9.65 -0.40
C SER A 139 -18.57 -8.55 0.62
N ALA A 140 -19.79 -8.48 1.19
CA ALA A 140 -20.07 -7.59 2.31
C ALA A 140 -19.16 -7.87 3.52
N ALA A 141 -18.87 -9.15 3.79
CA ALA A 141 -17.96 -9.54 4.86
C ALA A 141 -16.51 -9.10 4.57
N GLY A 142 -16.05 -9.24 3.31
CA GLY A 142 -14.74 -8.77 2.87
C GLY A 142 -14.56 -7.27 3.03
N LYS A 143 -15.58 -6.48 2.64
CA LYS A 143 -15.61 -5.02 2.80
C LYS A 143 -15.53 -4.63 4.29
N ASN A 144 -16.38 -5.22 5.12
CA ASN A 144 -16.42 -4.94 6.56
C ASN A 144 -15.10 -5.29 7.26
N LEU A 145 -14.49 -6.43 6.92
CA LEU A 145 -13.20 -6.82 7.47
C LEU A 145 -12.10 -5.83 7.05
N ALA A 146 -12.09 -5.42 5.79
CA ALA A 146 -11.12 -4.45 5.30
C ALA A 146 -11.25 -3.09 5.97
N ASP A 147 -12.48 -2.61 6.18
CA ASP A 147 -12.73 -1.36 6.89
C ASP A 147 -12.25 -1.43 8.35
N LYS A 148 -12.48 -2.56 9.03
CA LYS A 148 -11.96 -2.78 10.39
C LYS A 148 -10.42 -2.73 10.42
N VAL A 149 -9.76 -3.49 9.54
CA VAL A 149 -8.28 -3.53 9.48
C VAL A 149 -7.71 -2.15 9.16
N ARG A 150 -8.31 -1.41 8.22
CA ARG A 150 -7.88 -0.03 7.88
C ARG A 150 -8.13 0.96 9.01
N ALA A 151 -9.23 0.84 9.74
CA ALA A 151 -9.50 1.70 10.88
C ALA A 151 -8.48 1.48 12.01
N GLU A 152 -8.14 0.22 12.31
CA GLU A 152 -7.19 -0.14 13.37
C GLU A 152 -5.75 0.27 13.03
N SER A 153 -5.35 0.13 11.77
CA SER A 153 -4.01 0.54 11.30
C SER A 153 -3.91 2.03 10.98
N GLY A 154 -5.03 2.66 10.61
CA GLY A 154 -5.11 4.02 10.10
C GLY A 154 -4.54 5.07 11.05
N ALA A 155 -4.77 4.95 12.37
CA ALA A 155 -4.25 5.93 13.34
C ALA A 155 -2.71 5.96 13.36
N ILE A 156 -2.06 4.79 13.31
CA ILE A 156 -0.59 4.67 13.33
C ILE A 156 -0.01 5.24 12.03
N VAL A 157 -0.62 4.89 10.90
CA VAL A 157 -0.15 5.30 9.58
C VAL A 157 -0.40 6.79 9.35
N ALA A 158 -1.57 7.31 9.73
CA ALA A 158 -1.88 8.73 9.63
C ALA A 158 -0.93 9.58 10.49
N ALA A 159 -0.56 9.12 11.69
CA ALA A 159 0.44 9.81 12.51
C ALA A 159 1.82 9.84 11.83
N ALA A 160 2.25 8.72 11.24
CA ALA A 160 3.54 8.63 10.55
C ALA A 160 3.59 9.53 9.30
N TYR A 161 2.56 9.49 8.45
CA TYR A 161 2.51 10.28 7.23
C TYR A 161 2.19 11.76 7.50
N GLY A 162 1.39 12.07 8.52
CA GLY A 162 1.05 13.43 8.93
C GLY A 162 2.24 14.22 9.51
N ALA A 163 3.32 13.54 9.89
CA ALA A 163 4.58 14.15 10.29
C ALA A 163 5.43 14.62 9.07
N VAL A 164 5.04 14.25 7.84
CA VAL A 164 5.76 14.58 6.60
C VAL A 164 4.98 15.64 5.83
N THR A 165 5.68 16.59 5.21
CA THR A 165 5.02 17.63 4.42
C THR A 165 4.38 17.04 3.15
N PRO A 166 3.28 17.61 2.63
CA PRO A 166 2.68 17.16 1.37
C PRO A 166 3.65 17.20 0.18
N GLU A 167 4.57 18.18 0.17
CA GLU A 167 5.59 18.32 -0.87
C GLU A 167 6.61 17.16 -0.81
N ASP A 168 7.10 16.83 0.38
CA ASP A 168 8.04 15.72 0.57
C ASP A 168 7.38 14.37 0.27
N LEU A 169 6.11 14.17 0.64
CA LEU A 169 5.34 12.99 0.25
C LEU A 169 5.20 12.88 -1.28
N ALA A 170 4.91 13.99 -1.96
CA ALA A 170 4.85 14.02 -3.43
C ALA A 170 6.21 13.76 -4.07
N ALA A 171 7.30 14.28 -3.50
CA ALA A 171 8.66 14.00 -3.94
C ALA A 171 9.03 12.52 -3.76
N ALA A 172 8.76 11.95 -2.58
CA ALA A 172 8.98 10.54 -2.28
C ALA A 172 8.19 9.64 -3.23
N ALA A 173 6.93 9.95 -3.51
CA ALA A 173 6.10 9.21 -4.46
C ALA A 173 6.73 9.20 -5.86
N ARG A 174 7.17 10.35 -6.38
CA ARG A 174 7.85 10.43 -7.69
C ARG A 174 9.13 9.58 -7.73
N VAL A 175 9.97 9.71 -6.71
CA VAL A 175 11.25 8.99 -6.61
C VAL A 175 11.03 7.48 -6.55
N LEU A 176 10.19 6.99 -5.62
CA LEU A 176 9.92 5.56 -5.47
C LEU A 176 9.26 4.96 -6.71
N THR A 177 8.37 5.71 -7.37
CA THR A 177 7.76 5.30 -8.64
C THR A 177 8.82 5.11 -9.73
N THR A 178 9.76 6.04 -9.84
CA THR A 178 10.83 6.00 -10.84
C THR A 178 11.76 4.81 -10.59
N ILE A 179 12.18 4.61 -9.35
CA ILE A 179 13.02 3.46 -8.95
C ILE A 179 12.30 2.14 -9.25
N THR A 180 11.02 2.02 -8.89
CA THR A 180 10.22 0.82 -9.14
C THR A 180 10.09 0.50 -10.63
N ALA A 181 9.84 1.52 -11.46
CA ALA A 181 9.78 1.34 -12.92
C ALA A 181 11.12 0.87 -13.49
N ARG A 182 12.23 1.50 -13.10
CA ARG A 182 13.57 1.08 -13.53
C ARG A 182 13.90 -0.34 -13.10
N MET A 183 13.63 -0.72 -11.86
CA MET A 183 13.85 -2.11 -11.42
C MET A 183 13.01 -3.11 -12.23
N ALA A 184 11.77 -2.76 -12.58
CA ALA A 184 10.92 -3.62 -13.41
C ALA A 184 11.48 -3.77 -14.84
N GLU A 185 12.02 -2.71 -15.42
CA GLU A 185 12.70 -2.74 -16.73
C GLU A 185 13.93 -3.66 -16.67
N GLU A 186 14.82 -3.47 -15.69
CA GLU A 186 16.04 -4.28 -15.54
C GLU A 186 15.72 -5.78 -15.37
N LEU A 187 14.70 -6.10 -14.57
CA LEU A 187 14.25 -7.48 -14.37
C LEU A 187 13.62 -8.12 -15.63
N ALA A 188 13.13 -7.32 -16.59
CA ALA A 188 12.59 -7.83 -17.84
C ALA A 188 13.69 -8.09 -18.89
N HIS A 189 14.89 -7.57 -18.69
CA HIS A 189 16.03 -7.70 -19.60
C HIS A 189 17.04 -8.77 -19.17
N GLY A 190 16.97 -9.25 -17.92
CA GLY A 190 17.83 -10.33 -17.38
C GLY A 190 17.21 -11.71 -17.54
#